data_AF-A0A672MZE9-F1
#
_entry.id   AF-A0A672MZE9-F1
#
_cell.length_a   1.000
_cell.length_b   1.000
_cell.length_c   1.000
_cell.angle_alpha   90.00
_cell.angle_beta   90.00
_cell.angle_gamma   90.00
#
_symmetry.space_group_name_H-M   'P 1'
#
loop_
_entity.id
_entity.type
_entity.pdbx_description
1 polymer ?
#
loop_
_entity_poly.entity_id
_entity_poly.type
_entity_poly.pdbx_seq_one_letter_code
_entity_poly.pdbx_strand_id
1 'polypeptide(L)'
;HLTWHFNCLEMLAVFLALKHFLPDLRGRHVLQSPHLFVTEDLNVTPKCSQIETSHNSMYWFRKTPTEPLEQIGFIFLGYLNNNFPNPEEDFKHKIDLAGDGRSSATLTIKDLTEDNSGVYYCAARRHSVLNPHNPTRKHTYHI
;
A
#
# COMPACT_ATOMS: atom_id res chain seq x y z
N HIS A 1 -38.96 -19.65 16.53
CA HIS A 1 -38.11 -18.80 17.39
C HIS A 1 -36.92 -19.65 17.85
N LEU A 2 -35.80 -19.66 17.12
CA LEU A 2 -34.57 -20.33 17.58
C LEU A 2 -33.63 -19.26 18.14
N THR A 3 -33.48 -19.28 19.46
CA THR A 3 -32.50 -18.49 20.20
C THR A 3 -31.13 -19.15 20.07
N TRP A 4 -30.22 -18.52 19.33
CA TRP A 4 -28.82 -18.94 19.25
C TRP A 4 -28.11 -18.59 20.56
N HIS A 5 -27.91 -19.57 21.43
CA HIS A 5 -26.95 -19.47 22.53
C HIS A 5 -25.56 -19.83 21.97
N PHE A 6 -24.77 -18.82 21.62
CA PHE A 6 -23.35 -19.03 21.34
C PHE A 6 -22.66 -19.37 22.68
N ASN A 7 -22.16 -20.60 22.80
CA ASN A 7 -21.44 -21.05 23.99
C ASN A 7 -20.17 -20.22 24.19
N CYS A 8 -19.96 -19.68 25.39
CA CYS A 8 -18.81 -18.83 25.71
C CYS A 8 -17.45 -19.54 25.48
N LEU A 9 -17.42 -20.87 25.62
CA LEU A 9 -16.25 -21.70 25.33
C LEU A 9 -15.89 -21.77 23.83
N GLU A 10 -16.89 -21.81 22.94
CA GLU A 10 -16.70 -21.77 21.48
C GLU A 10 -16.09 -20.43 21.08
N MET A 11 -16.60 -19.33 21.66
CA MET A 11 -16.06 -18.00 21.42
C MET A 11 -14.61 -17.87 21.89
N LEU A 12 -14.28 -18.39 23.08
CA LEU A 12 -12.91 -18.40 23.59
C LEU A 12 -11.97 -19.21 22.70
N ALA A 13 -12.40 -20.37 22.19
CA ALA A 13 -11.63 -21.18 21.27
C ALA A 13 -11.37 -20.43 19.95
N VAL A 14 -12.37 -19.73 19.41
CA VAL A 14 -12.23 -18.86 18.23
C VAL A 14 -11.25 -17.71 18.49
N PHE A 15 -11.33 -17.06 19.66
CA PHE A 15 -10.39 -16.00 20.04
C PHE A 15 -8.95 -16.50 20.22
N LEU A 16 -8.76 -17.69 20.80
CA LEU A 16 -7.45 -18.31 20.97
C LEU A 16 -6.88 -18.79 19.63
N ALA A 17 -7.72 -19.34 18.76
CA ALA A 17 -7.36 -19.71 17.40
C ALA A 17 -6.98 -18.47 16.58
N LEU A 18 -7.76 -17.38 16.66
CA LEU A 18 -7.41 -16.10 16.02
C LEU A 18 -6.07 -15.57 16.52
N LYS A 19 -5.76 -15.68 17.82
CA LYS A 19 -4.44 -15.31 18.37
C LYS A 19 -3.30 -16.21 17.89
N HIS A 20 -3.57 -17.47 17.56
CA HIS A 20 -2.57 -18.42 17.07
C HIS A 20 -2.39 -18.38 15.53
N PHE A 21 -3.45 -18.08 14.78
CA PHE A 21 -3.44 -17.99 13.32
C PHE A 21 -3.17 -16.57 12.79
N LEU A 22 -3.29 -15.53 13.63
CA LEU A 22 -2.69 -14.24 13.36
C LEU A 22 -1.22 -14.32 13.78
N PRO A 23 -0.26 -14.53 12.86
CA PRO A 23 1.12 -14.18 13.19
C PRO A 23 1.11 -12.73 13.66
N ASP A 24 1.81 -12.48 14.76
CA ASP A 24 2.00 -11.20 15.41
C ASP A 24 1.86 -10.01 14.43
N LEU A 25 0.72 -9.31 14.46
CA LEU A 25 0.54 -8.07 13.70
C LEU A 25 1.52 -6.96 14.15
N ARG A 26 2.37 -7.20 15.15
CA ARG A 26 3.47 -6.30 15.58
C ARG A 26 4.69 -6.33 14.65
N GLY A 27 4.55 -6.81 13.42
CA GLY A 27 5.48 -6.42 12.38
C GLY A 27 5.21 -4.97 11.94
N ARG A 28 6.26 -4.22 11.64
CA ARG A 28 6.12 -2.92 10.95
C ARG A 28 5.63 -3.18 9.53
N HIS A 29 4.32 -3.07 9.30
CA HIS A 29 3.70 -3.40 8.02
C HIS A 29 3.15 -2.17 7.31
N VAL A 30 3.21 -2.24 5.98
CA VAL A 30 2.48 -1.35 5.08
C VAL A 30 1.20 -2.09 4.67
N LEU A 31 0.05 -1.44 4.86
CA LEU A 31 -1.29 -1.96 4.59
C LEU A 31 -1.91 -1.17 3.45
N GLN A 32 -2.20 -1.85 2.33
CA GLN A 32 -2.87 -1.26 1.17
C GLN A 32 -4.33 -1.69 1.09
N SER A 33 -5.19 -0.84 0.53
CA SER A 33 -6.53 -1.22 0.10
C SER A 33 -6.47 -2.42 -0.86
N PRO A 34 -7.44 -3.34 -0.82
CA PRO A 34 -7.45 -4.54 -1.66
C PRO A 34 -7.52 -4.20 -3.16
N HIS A 35 -7.26 -5.23 -3.99
CA HIS A 35 -7.34 -5.15 -5.45
C HIS A 35 -8.68 -4.56 -5.90
N LEU A 36 -8.60 -3.48 -6.68
CA LEU A 36 -9.76 -2.78 -7.19
C LEU A 36 -9.79 -2.87 -8.72
N PHE A 37 -10.85 -3.47 -9.25
CA PHE A 37 -11.16 -3.48 -10.68
C PHE A 37 -12.07 -2.29 -10.96
N VAL A 38 -11.60 -1.34 -11.77
CA VAL A 38 -12.31 -0.09 -12.09
C VAL A 38 -12.39 0.03 -13.61
N THR A 39 -13.52 0.53 -14.11
CA THR A 39 -13.72 0.84 -15.53
C THR A 39 -13.10 2.19 -15.90
N GLU A 40 -12.93 2.44 -17.20
CA GLU A 40 -12.44 3.72 -17.75
C GLU A 40 -13.32 4.92 -17.33
N ASP A 41 -12.79 6.14 -17.47
CA ASP A 41 -13.46 7.42 -17.16
C ASP A 41 -13.82 7.66 -15.69
N LEU A 42 -13.24 6.88 -14.78
CA LEU A 42 -13.37 7.06 -13.33
C LEU A 42 -12.04 7.46 -12.70
N ASN A 43 -12.13 8.12 -11.55
CA ASN A 43 -10.98 8.34 -10.68
C ASN A 43 -10.87 7.19 -9.69
N VAL A 44 -9.66 6.69 -9.47
CA VAL A 44 -9.39 5.67 -8.46
C VAL A 44 -8.44 6.22 -7.40
N THR A 45 -8.72 5.91 -6.13
CA THR A 45 -7.93 6.41 -5.01
C THR A 45 -7.49 5.27 -4.08
N PRO A 46 -6.49 4.44 -4.48
CA PRO A 46 -5.88 3.50 -3.56
C PRO A 46 -5.31 4.20 -2.32
N LYS A 47 -5.54 3.58 -1.16
CA LYS A 47 -5.00 4.01 0.13
C LYS A 47 -3.93 3.04 0.61
N CYS A 48 -2.90 3.61 1.22
CA CYS A 48 -1.80 2.92 1.86
C CYS A 48 -1.65 3.46 3.28
N SER A 49 -1.38 2.60 4.25
CA SER A 49 -1.21 2.96 5.65
C SER A 49 -0.06 2.18 6.27
N GLN A 50 0.52 2.69 7.34
CA GLN A 50 1.57 2.00 8.08
C GLN A 50 1.32 2.13 9.57
N ILE A 51 1.71 1.09 10.32
CA ILE A 51 1.51 1.00 11.76
C ILE A 51 2.87 0.95 12.45
N GLU A 52 3.03 1.76 13.50
CA GLU A 52 4.17 1.70 14.43
C GLU A 52 5.56 1.78 13.76
N THR A 53 5.72 2.65 12.76
CA THR A 53 7.01 2.88 12.11
C THR A 53 7.62 4.23 12.50
N SER A 54 8.92 4.39 12.29
CA SER A 54 9.59 5.71 12.35
C SER A 54 9.75 6.32 10.94
N HIS A 55 9.02 5.80 9.96
CA HIS A 55 9.05 6.32 8.60
C HIS A 55 8.24 7.61 8.53
N ASN A 56 8.71 8.55 7.73
CA ASN A 56 8.04 9.81 7.47
C ASN A 56 7.79 10.02 5.99
N SER A 57 8.07 9.02 5.16
CA SER A 57 7.80 9.09 3.74
C SER A 57 7.07 7.86 3.24
N MET A 58 6.12 8.07 2.34
CA MET A 58 5.37 7.02 1.64
C MET A 58 5.48 7.23 0.14
N TYR A 59 5.91 6.21 -0.57
CA TYR A 59 6.23 6.22 -2.00
C TYR A 59 5.19 5.40 -2.76
N TRP A 60 4.89 5.79 -3.99
CA TRP A 60 4.01 5.06 -4.89
C TRP A 60 4.74 4.66 -6.17
N PHE A 61 4.52 3.41 -6.58
CA PHE A 61 5.07 2.82 -7.78
C PHE A 61 3.98 2.11 -8.58
N ARG A 62 4.13 2.10 -9.90
CA ARG A 62 3.35 1.25 -10.80
C ARG A 62 4.26 0.22 -11.44
N LYS A 63 3.94 -1.06 -11.29
CA LYS A 63 4.53 -2.14 -12.06
C LYS A 63 3.84 -2.21 -13.41
N THR A 64 4.60 -2.08 -14.48
CA THR A 64 4.11 -2.25 -15.85
C THR A 64 4.11 -3.74 -16.22
N PRO A 65 3.14 -4.21 -17.03
CA PRO A 65 3.22 -5.54 -17.61
C PRO A 65 4.44 -5.63 -18.53
N THR A 66 5.18 -6.72 -18.44
CA THR A 66 6.22 -7.08 -19.40
C THR A 66 5.70 -8.21 -20.28
N GLU A 67 5.48 -7.92 -21.56
CA GLU A 67 5.53 -8.88 -22.67
C GLU A 67 6.90 -9.63 -22.65
N PRO A 68 7.02 -10.83 -23.28
CA PRO A 68 7.65 -12.02 -22.70
C PRO A 68 9.19 -12.04 -22.52
N LEU A 69 9.87 -10.89 -22.59
CA LEU A 69 11.31 -10.76 -22.36
C LEU A 69 11.60 -9.76 -21.22
N GLU A 70 11.36 -10.26 -20.00
CA GLU A 70 12.12 -10.05 -18.75
C GLU A 70 12.78 -8.69 -18.45
N GLN A 71 11.98 -7.63 -18.27
CA GLN A 71 12.42 -6.56 -17.35
C GLN A 71 11.25 -5.94 -16.58
N ILE A 72 10.88 -6.53 -15.45
CA ILE A 72 9.85 -5.98 -14.56
C ILE A 72 10.30 -4.58 -14.14
N GLY A 73 9.69 -3.57 -14.76
CA GLY A 73 9.91 -2.16 -14.48
C GLY A 73 8.98 -1.69 -13.38
N PHE A 74 9.52 -0.85 -12.50
CA PHE A 74 8.71 -0.04 -11.59
C PHE A 74 8.80 1.41 -12.05
N ILE A 75 7.66 1.99 -12.39
CA ILE A 75 7.52 3.42 -12.62
C ILE A 75 7.31 4.08 -11.27
N PHE A 76 8.18 5.02 -10.92
CA PHE A 76 8.00 5.86 -9.74
C PHE A 76 6.97 6.96 -10.05
N LEU A 77 5.95 7.09 -9.21
CA LEU A 77 4.88 8.07 -9.41
C LEU A 77 5.06 9.30 -8.50
N GLY A 78 5.73 9.13 -7.37
CA GLY A 78 5.96 10.19 -6.40
C GLY A 78 5.83 9.70 -4.96
N TYR A 79 5.91 10.66 -4.04
CA TYR A 79 5.93 10.37 -2.61
C TYR A 79 5.34 11.49 -1.75
N LEU A 80 4.88 11.14 -0.57
CA LEU A 80 4.61 12.07 0.53
C LEU A 80 5.82 12.08 1.47
N ASN A 81 6.28 13.26 1.87
CA ASN A 81 7.22 13.45 2.97
C ASN A 81 6.50 14.22 4.08
N ASN A 82 6.21 13.56 5.20
CA ASN A 82 5.17 13.98 6.12
C ASN A 82 3.88 14.25 5.34
N ASN A 83 3.34 15.46 5.44
CA ASN A 83 2.16 15.93 4.72
C ASN A 83 2.49 16.72 3.43
N PHE A 84 3.74 16.70 2.96
CA PHE A 84 4.15 17.38 1.74
C PHE A 84 4.11 16.42 0.54
N PRO A 85 3.20 16.60 -0.44
CA PRO A 85 3.12 15.77 -1.63
C PRO A 85 4.18 16.16 -2.66
N ASN A 86 4.85 15.15 -3.24
CA ASN A 86 5.88 15.29 -4.26
C ASN A 86 5.57 14.30 -5.41
N PRO A 87 4.56 14.60 -6.26
CA PRO A 87 4.33 13.85 -7.49
C PRO A 87 5.48 14.08 -8.49
N GLU A 88 5.84 13.03 -9.22
CA GLU A 88 6.77 13.11 -10.34
C GLU A 88 6.20 13.98 -11.47
N GLU A 89 7.06 14.75 -12.13
CA GLU A 89 6.67 15.81 -13.08
C GLU A 89 5.73 15.28 -14.18
N ASP A 90 6.11 14.15 -14.78
CA ASP A 90 5.38 13.51 -15.87
C ASP A 90 3.98 13.06 -15.47
N PHE A 91 3.70 12.90 -14.17
CA PHE A 91 2.43 12.39 -13.66
C PHE A 91 1.60 13.46 -12.95
N LYS A 92 2.12 14.67 -12.70
CA LYS A 92 1.42 15.73 -11.94
C LYS A 92 0.01 16.06 -12.42
N HIS A 93 -0.23 15.98 -13.72
CA HIS A 93 -1.55 16.24 -14.30
C HIS A 93 -2.51 15.07 -14.11
N LYS A 94 -1.99 13.86 -13.91
CA LYS A 94 -2.74 12.60 -13.87
C LYS A 94 -2.96 12.06 -12.46
N ILE A 95 -2.13 12.46 -11.50
CA ILE A 95 -2.18 11.94 -10.13
C ILE A 95 -2.29 13.05 -9.09
N ASP A 96 -2.95 12.74 -7.97
CA ASP A 96 -2.84 13.51 -6.74
C ASP A 96 -2.33 12.63 -5.59
N LEU A 97 -1.47 13.19 -4.74
CA LEU A 97 -1.00 12.54 -3.52
C LEU A 97 -1.57 13.28 -2.30
N ALA A 98 -2.15 12.56 -1.35
CA ALA A 98 -2.71 13.15 -0.14
C ALA A 98 -2.49 12.26 1.10
N GLY A 99 -2.54 12.88 2.28
CA GLY A 99 -2.38 12.21 3.58
C GLY A 99 -1.12 12.63 4.33
N ASP A 100 -0.61 11.73 5.17
CA ASP A 100 0.60 11.88 5.96
C ASP A 100 1.47 10.63 5.83
N GLY A 101 2.67 10.81 5.28
CA GLY A 101 3.69 9.77 5.09
C GLY A 101 4.18 9.11 6.39
N ARG A 102 3.69 9.51 7.57
CA ARG A 102 3.91 8.84 8.86
C ARG A 102 2.80 7.86 9.23
N SER A 103 1.62 7.95 8.62
CA SER A 103 0.44 7.17 9.02
C SER A 103 -0.31 6.59 7.82
N SER A 104 -0.80 7.42 6.90
CA SER A 104 -1.51 6.96 5.72
C SER A 104 -1.43 7.94 4.56
N ALA A 105 -1.31 7.39 3.36
CA ALA A 105 -1.19 8.09 2.09
C ALA A 105 -2.21 7.54 1.09
N THR A 106 -2.71 8.41 0.23
CA THR A 106 -3.54 8.04 -0.93
C THR A 106 -2.86 8.49 -2.21
N LEU A 107 -3.04 7.69 -3.26
CA LEU A 107 -2.72 8.05 -4.63
C LEU A 107 -4.05 8.12 -5.37
N THR A 108 -4.46 9.28 -5.84
CA THR A 108 -5.59 9.42 -6.76
C THR A 108 -5.06 9.40 -8.18
N ILE A 109 -5.61 8.56 -9.04
CA ILE A 109 -5.33 8.51 -10.48
C ILE A 109 -6.59 9.02 -11.18
N LYS A 110 -6.43 10.05 -12.01
CA LYS A 110 -7.53 10.75 -12.68
C LYS A 110 -7.81 10.15 -14.05
N ASP A 111 -9.07 10.18 -14.48
CA ASP A 111 -9.51 9.89 -15.85
C ASP A 111 -8.92 8.58 -16.40
N LEU A 112 -9.19 7.45 -15.73
CA LEU A 112 -8.56 6.17 -16.06
C LEU A 112 -8.64 5.81 -17.55
N THR A 113 -7.49 5.46 -18.13
CA THR A 113 -7.34 4.89 -19.47
C THR A 113 -6.70 3.50 -19.40
N GLU A 114 -6.73 2.74 -20.50
CA GLU A 114 -6.06 1.43 -20.61
C GLU A 114 -4.58 1.49 -20.19
N ASP A 115 -3.87 2.57 -20.55
CA ASP A 115 -2.47 2.83 -20.15
C ASP A 115 -2.26 2.96 -18.64
N ASN A 116 -3.32 3.17 -17.87
CA ASN A 116 -3.28 3.21 -16.41
C ASN A 116 -3.40 1.82 -15.77
N SER A 117 -3.66 0.78 -16.56
CA SER A 117 -3.70 -0.59 -16.09
C SER A 117 -2.33 -1.03 -15.57
N GLY A 118 -2.32 -1.68 -14.42
CA GLY A 118 -1.09 -2.16 -13.80
C GLY A 118 -1.26 -2.45 -12.32
N VAL A 119 -0.18 -2.94 -11.71
CA VAL A 119 -0.17 -3.21 -10.26
C VAL A 119 0.49 -2.04 -9.54
N TYR A 120 -0.22 -1.45 -8.59
CA TYR A 120 0.26 -0.28 -7.85
C TYR A 120 0.74 -0.69 -6.46
N TYR A 121 1.98 -0.32 -6.16
CA TYR A 121 2.64 -0.61 -4.89
C TYR A 121 2.90 0.67 -4.13
N CYS A 122 2.79 0.61 -2.80
CA CYS A 122 3.35 1.64 -1.94
C CYS A 122 4.48 1.08 -1.08
N ALA A 123 5.39 1.95 -0.69
CA ALA A 123 6.46 1.63 0.25
C ALA A 123 6.62 2.76 1.26
N ALA A 124 7.05 2.44 2.48
CA ALA A 124 7.34 3.43 3.50
C ALA A 124 8.85 3.48 3.81
N ARG A 125 9.41 4.68 4.01
CA ARG A 125 10.82 4.87 4.39
C ARG A 125 10.97 6.00 5.38
N ARG A 126 12.01 5.92 6.22
CA ARG A 126 12.49 7.03 7.03
C ARG A 126 13.44 7.85 6.17
N HIS A 127 13.12 9.11 5.97
CA HIS A 127 13.94 10.09 5.30
C HIS A 127 15.10 10.50 6.22
N SER A 128 16.04 9.58 6.44
CA SER A 128 17.38 9.96 6.85
C SER A 128 18.11 10.48 5.60
N VAL A 129 18.73 11.65 5.69
CA VAL A 129 19.79 12.08 4.77
C VAL A 129 20.67 10.85 4.49
N LEU A 130 20.90 10.54 3.21
CA LEU A 130 21.57 9.30 2.79
C LEU A 130 22.83 9.07 3.63
N ASN A 131 22.77 8.11 4.56
CA ASN A 131 23.95 7.47 5.09
C ASN A 131 24.03 6.12 4.37
N PRO A 132 25.02 5.89 3.48
CA PRO A 132 25.05 4.75 2.55
C PRO A 132 25.14 3.34 3.19
N HIS A 133 24.98 3.21 4.50
CA HIS A 133 25.26 1.99 5.25
C HIS A 133 24.06 1.25 5.85
N ASN A 134 22.83 1.45 5.37
CA ASN A 134 21.71 0.62 5.86
C ASN A 134 20.98 -0.13 4.74
N PRO A 135 21.04 -1.47 4.69
CA PRO A 135 20.36 -2.25 3.66
C PRO A 135 18.85 -2.15 3.83
N THR A 136 18.18 -1.61 2.82
CA THR A 136 16.71 -1.64 2.67
C THR A 136 16.22 -3.08 2.59
N ARG A 137 15.41 -3.53 3.56
CA ARG A 137 14.68 -4.81 3.46
C ARG A 137 13.52 -4.66 2.47
N LYS A 138 13.60 -5.37 1.36
CA LYS A 138 12.48 -5.60 0.42
C LYS A 138 11.66 -6.78 0.95
N HIS A 139 10.35 -6.59 1.09
CA HIS A 139 9.41 -7.71 1.24
C HIS A 139 8.61 -7.82 -0.07
N THR A 140 8.80 -8.94 -0.75
CA THR A 140 8.10 -9.33 -1.98
C THR A 140 6.85 -10.10 -1.57
N TYR A 141 5.68 -9.72 -2.07
CA TYR A 141 4.49 -10.57 -2.04
C TYR A 141 4.10 -10.90 -3.47
N HIS A 142 3.88 -12.19 -3.71
CA HIS A 142 3.35 -12.75 -4.94
C HIS A 142 1.84 -12.72 -4.88
N ILE A 143 1.22 -12.36 -6.01
CA ILE A 143 -0.15 -12.69 -6.36
C ILE A 143 -0.03 -13.54 -7.62
#